data_AF-A0A7S1UXU7-F1
#
_entry.id   AF-A0A7S1UXU7-F1
#
_cell.length_a   1.000
_cell.length_b   1.000
_cell.length_c   1.000
_cell.angle_alpha   90.00
_cell.angle_beta   90.00
_cell.angle_gamma   90.00
#
_symmetry.space_group_name_H-M   'P 1'
#
loop_
_entity.id
_entity.type
_entity.pdbx_description
1 polymer ?
#
loop_
_entity_poly.entity_id
_entity_poly.type
_entity_poly.pdbx_seq_one_letter_code
_entity_poly.pdbx_strand_id
1 'polypeptide(L)'
;GKPADCVLYYSPKDVPRMLGMIHGESGEGNFWPMVRYGQAHGNDAVCKNIILTKLGEPNVADPGHINDKHGDATTTERDIGLHAQNLCKLLEHITRRGDKATLPQLVKEWRSKTTELDCIKEYPPGKDLSAEECERVVICLLVEEIFAPKVHYNAYSSAVYIKLGASANRLMASPKPSVKLRFPKKEPKTPSASSRKTSSARKAISQAEDGWLSSNRRRSGASNGSSATAPSAKRKSTSSSKSRASKKSTTSKKTVTKRKATSTG
;
A
#
# COMPACT_ATOMS: atom_id res chain seq x y z
N GLY A 1 -14.77 23.01 -28.56
CA GLY A 1 -13.94 23.09 -27.35
C GLY A 1 -12.47 23.04 -27.74
N LYS A 2 -11.57 23.58 -26.91
CA LYS A 2 -10.11 23.43 -27.08
C LYS A 2 -9.66 22.08 -26.49
N PRO A 3 -8.53 21.50 -26.94
CA PRO A 3 -8.00 20.29 -26.34
C PRO A 3 -7.61 20.54 -24.88
N ALA A 4 -7.82 19.53 -24.04
CA ALA A 4 -7.46 19.53 -22.62
C ALA A 4 -6.95 18.15 -22.23
N ASP A 5 -5.95 18.10 -21.35
CA ASP A 5 -5.32 16.87 -20.90
C ASP A 5 -5.81 16.50 -19.50
N CYS A 6 -6.27 15.25 -19.34
CA CYS A 6 -6.72 14.69 -18.08
C CYS A 6 -5.73 13.61 -17.62
N VAL A 7 -4.96 13.88 -16.56
CA VAL A 7 -3.94 12.97 -16.05
C VAL A 7 -4.36 12.39 -14.70
N LEU A 8 -4.44 11.07 -14.60
CA LEU A 8 -4.73 10.36 -13.35
C LEU A 8 -3.44 9.79 -12.74
N TYR A 9 -3.07 10.29 -11.55
CA TYR A 9 -2.02 9.67 -10.75
C TYR A 9 -2.63 8.58 -9.87
N TYR A 10 -2.17 7.35 -10.07
CA TYR A 10 -2.64 6.19 -9.32
C TYR A 10 -1.54 5.63 -8.42
N SER A 11 -1.81 5.55 -7.11
CA SER A 11 -0.97 4.82 -6.16
C SER A 11 -1.71 3.62 -5.55
N PRO A 12 -1.09 2.44 -5.45
CA PRO A 12 -1.68 1.29 -4.75
C PRO A 12 -2.09 1.59 -3.30
N LYS A 13 -1.42 2.55 -2.66
CA LYS A 13 -1.70 2.99 -1.28
C LYS A 13 -3.00 3.77 -1.15
N ASP A 14 -3.53 4.33 -2.25
CA ASP A 14 -4.81 5.05 -2.24
C ASP A 14 -5.97 4.07 -2.09
N VAL A 15 -5.80 2.81 -2.53
CA VAL A 15 -6.86 1.80 -2.52
C VAL A 15 -7.41 1.51 -1.11
N PRO A 16 -6.59 1.11 -0.12
CA PRO A 16 -7.10 0.90 1.24
C PRO A 16 -7.60 2.18 1.91
N ARG A 17 -7.09 3.35 1.53
CA ARG A 17 -7.59 4.64 2.04
C ARG A 17 -9.02 4.91 1.57
N MET A 18 -9.28 4.76 0.28
CA MET A 18 -10.61 4.91 -0.29
C MET A 18 -11.58 3.85 0.25
N LEU A 19 -11.15 2.57 0.32
CA LEU A 19 -11.97 1.52 0.92
C LEU A 19 -12.36 1.82 2.36
N GLY A 20 -11.47 2.39 3.16
CA GLY A 20 -11.82 2.80 4.53
C GLY A 20 -12.96 3.83 4.61
N MET A 21 -13.17 4.62 3.55
CA MET A 21 -14.21 5.64 3.46
C MET A 21 -15.52 5.11 2.88
N ILE A 22 -15.46 4.28 1.83
CA ILE A 22 -16.64 3.92 1.02
C ILE A 22 -17.16 2.50 1.28
N HIS A 23 -16.49 1.71 2.13
CA HIS A 23 -16.84 0.30 2.31
C HIS A 23 -18.24 0.13 2.88
N GLY A 24 -19.03 -0.74 2.24
CA GLY A 24 -20.43 -0.98 2.62
C GLY A 24 -21.41 0.06 2.08
N GLU A 25 -20.93 1.09 1.36
CA GLU A 25 -21.78 2.06 0.65
C GLU A 25 -22.03 1.61 -0.79
N SER A 26 -23.11 2.13 -1.41
CA SER A 26 -23.44 1.86 -2.81
C SER A 26 -22.32 2.27 -3.80
N GLY A 27 -21.37 3.11 -3.36
CA GLY A 27 -20.22 3.55 -4.15
C GLY A 27 -19.12 2.49 -4.35
N GLU A 28 -19.06 1.44 -3.52
CA GLU A 28 -17.99 0.44 -3.57
C GLU A 28 -17.95 -0.29 -4.94
N GLY A 29 -19.10 -0.61 -5.53
CA GLY A 29 -19.19 -1.24 -6.84
C GLY A 29 -18.68 -0.38 -8.01
N ASN A 30 -18.57 0.94 -7.82
CA ASN A 30 -18.01 1.86 -8.80
C ASN A 30 -16.50 2.08 -8.61
N PHE A 31 -15.98 1.74 -7.45
CA PHE A 31 -14.58 1.92 -7.13
C PHE A 31 -13.68 0.86 -7.78
N TRP A 32 -14.08 -0.41 -7.77
CA TRP A 32 -13.26 -1.50 -8.32
C TRP A 32 -12.92 -1.36 -9.82
N PRO A 33 -13.81 -0.88 -10.70
CA PRO A 33 -13.45 -0.55 -12.08
C PRO A 33 -12.36 0.52 -12.20
N MET A 34 -12.37 1.54 -11.33
CA MET A 34 -11.31 2.57 -11.29
C MET A 34 -9.97 1.99 -10.82
N VAL A 35 -9.99 1.05 -9.87
CA VAL A 35 -8.78 0.33 -9.44
C VAL A 35 -8.25 -0.54 -10.58
N ARG A 36 -9.13 -1.26 -11.30
CA ARG A 36 -8.76 -2.05 -12.50
C ARG A 36 -8.10 -1.16 -13.55
N TYR A 37 -8.65 0.04 -13.81
CA TYR A 37 -8.05 1.04 -14.71
C TYR A 37 -6.64 1.46 -14.28
N GLY A 38 -6.47 1.81 -12.99
CA GLY A 38 -5.17 2.21 -12.45
C GLY A 38 -4.12 1.08 -12.46
N GLN A 39 -4.54 -0.16 -12.20
CA GLN A 39 -3.69 -1.36 -12.25
C GLN A 39 -3.27 -1.71 -13.68
N ALA A 40 -4.14 -1.46 -14.65
CA ALA A 40 -3.90 -1.68 -16.07
C ALA A 40 -2.90 -0.70 -16.70
N HIS A 41 -2.43 0.32 -15.96
CA HIS A 41 -1.72 1.49 -16.52
C HIS A 41 -2.52 2.12 -17.66
N GLY A 42 -3.80 2.36 -17.39
CA GLY A 42 -4.84 2.60 -18.38
C GLY A 42 -4.49 3.60 -19.49
N ASN A 43 -5.15 3.41 -20.62
CA ASN A 43 -5.06 4.26 -21.80
C ASN A 43 -6.42 4.91 -22.08
N ASP A 44 -6.46 5.82 -23.06
CA ASP A 44 -7.68 6.55 -23.42
C ASP A 44 -8.83 5.61 -23.85
N ALA A 45 -8.50 4.51 -24.53
CA ALA A 45 -9.49 3.53 -24.99
C ALA A 45 -10.15 2.81 -23.80
N VAL A 46 -9.38 2.36 -22.82
CA VAL A 46 -9.88 1.72 -21.59
C VAL A 46 -10.64 2.74 -20.73
N CYS A 47 -10.14 3.98 -20.62
CA CYS A 47 -10.81 5.05 -19.87
C CYS A 47 -12.20 5.33 -20.45
N LYS A 48 -12.26 5.59 -21.76
CA LYS A 48 -13.51 5.83 -22.49
C LYS A 48 -14.47 4.65 -22.33
N ASN A 49 -13.97 3.43 -22.44
CA ASN A 49 -14.79 2.24 -22.29
C ASN A 49 -15.42 2.16 -20.89
N ILE A 50 -14.63 2.29 -19.82
CA ILE A 50 -15.14 2.23 -18.45
C ILE A 50 -16.22 3.28 -18.20
N ILE A 51 -16.04 4.50 -18.74
CA ILE A 51 -17.05 5.57 -18.65
C ILE A 51 -18.33 5.15 -19.37
N LEU A 52 -18.25 4.70 -20.63
CA LEU A 52 -19.42 4.31 -21.41
C LEU A 52 -20.16 3.11 -20.78
N THR A 53 -19.43 2.10 -20.27
CA THR A 53 -20.04 0.98 -19.54
C THR A 53 -20.83 1.48 -18.32
N LYS A 54 -20.28 2.44 -17.58
CA LYS A 54 -20.95 2.98 -16.38
C LYS A 54 -22.13 3.89 -16.70
N LEU A 55 -22.15 4.51 -17.87
CA LEU A 55 -23.29 5.28 -18.37
C LEU A 55 -24.41 4.40 -18.97
N GLY A 56 -24.18 3.08 -19.09
CA GLY A 56 -25.17 2.14 -19.62
C GLY A 56 -25.25 2.11 -21.14
N GLU A 57 -24.21 2.56 -21.83
CA GLU A 57 -24.15 2.53 -23.29
C GLU A 57 -24.12 1.08 -23.82
N PRO A 58 -24.87 0.75 -24.89
CA PRO A 58 -24.86 -0.58 -25.48
C PRO A 58 -23.56 -0.87 -26.25
N ASN A 59 -23.22 -2.16 -26.42
CA ASN A 59 -22.05 -2.65 -27.20
C ASN A 59 -20.66 -2.24 -26.68
N VAL A 60 -20.53 -1.96 -25.38
CA VAL A 60 -19.23 -1.65 -24.78
C VAL A 60 -18.47 -2.97 -24.51
N ALA A 61 -17.28 -3.12 -25.11
CA ALA A 61 -16.45 -4.31 -24.94
C ALA A 61 -15.90 -4.43 -23.51
N ASP A 62 -15.45 -5.61 -23.09
CA ASP A 62 -14.81 -5.76 -21.79
C ASP A 62 -13.51 -4.92 -21.70
N PRO A 63 -13.31 -4.13 -20.62
CA PRO A 63 -12.11 -3.31 -20.45
C PRO A 63 -10.80 -4.11 -20.51
N GLY A 64 -10.80 -5.38 -20.10
CA GLY A 64 -9.64 -6.28 -20.19
C GLY A 64 -9.24 -6.54 -21.64
N HIS A 65 -10.21 -6.90 -22.47
CA HIS A 65 -9.98 -7.13 -23.91
C HIS A 65 -9.48 -5.89 -24.66
N ILE A 66 -9.93 -4.69 -24.28
CA ILE A 66 -9.41 -3.44 -24.88
C ILE A 66 -7.98 -3.20 -24.45
N ASN A 67 -7.66 -3.47 -23.20
CA ASN A 67 -6.31 -3.31 -22.70
C ASN A 67 -5.34 -4.30 -23.37
N ASP A 68 -5.77 -5.52 -23.69
CA ASP A 68 -5.00 -6.52 -24.47
C ASP A 68 -4.75 -6.06 -25.91
N LYS A 69 -5.73 -5.40 -26.54
CA LYS A 69 -5.59 -4.91 -27.92
C LYS A 69 -4.74 -3.65 -28.07
N HIS A 70 -4.61 -2.84 -27.02
CA HIS A 70 -3.95 -1.52 -27.07
C HIS A 70 -2.73 -1.41 -26.15
N GLY A 71 -2.39 -2.45 -25.39
CA GLY A 71 -1.41 -2.37 -24.32
C GLY A 71 -0.06 -2.93 -24.69
N ASP A 72 0.73 -2.24 -25.51
CA ASP A 72 2.07 -2.76 -25.89
C ASP A 72 3.22 -1.77 -25.85
N ALA A 73 2.99 -0.45 -25.71
CA ALA A 73 4.10 0.51 -25.72
C ALA A 73 4.86 0.55 -24.38
N THR A 74 4.15 0.72 -23.25
CA THR A 74 4.75 1.12 -21.96
C THR A 74 4.69 0.07 -20.86
N THR A 75 3.97 -1.04 -21.06
CA THR A 75 3.80 -2.09 -20.05
C THR A 75 4.25 -3.47 -20.53
N THR A 76 4.65 -4.33 -19.61
CA THR A 76 4.91 -5.76 -19.83
C THR A 76 4.04 -6.60 -18.91
N GLU A 77 3.41 -7.62 -19.48
CA GLU A 77 2.69 -8.63 -18.72
C GLU A 77 3.67 -9.65 -18.11
N ARG A 78 3.51 -9.96 -16.83
CA ARG A 78 4.29 -10.98 -16.12
C ARG A 78 3.36 -11.91 -15.35
N ASP A 79 3.67 -13.20 -15.33
CA ASP A 79 2.99 -14.15 -14.46
C ASP A 79 3.56 -14.02 -13.03
N ILE A 80 2.68 -13.71 -12.08
CA ILE A 80 2.94 -13.57 -10.65
C ILE A 80 2.30 -14.68 -9.84
N GLY A 81 1.87 -15.79 -10.47
CA GLY A 81 1.15 -16.87 -9.80
C GLY A 81 1.90 -17.47 -8.61
N LEU A 82 3.22 -17.68 -8.70
CA LEU A 82 4.02 -18.18 -7.58
C LEU A 82 4.09 -17.17 -6.43
N HIS A 83 4.27 -15.88 -6.74
CA HIS A 83 4.23 -14.81 -5.75
C HIS A 83 2.87 -14.73 -5.05
N ALA A 84 1.78 -14.86 -5.82
CA ALA A 84 0.42 -14.85 -5.30
C ALA A 84 0.15 -16.04 -4.36
N GLN A 85 0.62 -17.23 -4.70
CA GLN A 85 0.51 -18.41 -3.84
C GLN A 85 1.32 -18.23 -2.53
N ASN A 86 2.53 -17.70 -2.61
CA ASN A 86 3.36 -17.41 -1.44
C ASN A 86 2.73 -16.36 -0.53
N LEU A 87 2.10 -15.32 -1.11
CA LEU A 87 1.35 -14.32 -0.36
C LEU A 87 0.12 -14.90 0.34
N CYS A 88 -0.58 -15.86 -0.28
CA CYS A 88 -1.69 -16.56 0.38
C CYS A 88 -1.21 -17.37 1.59
N LYS A 89 -0.11 -18.13 1.45
CA LYS A 89 0.53 -18.87 2.54
C LYS A 89 1.00 -17.94 3.67
N LEU A 90 1.56 -16.78 3.32
CA LEU A 90 1.95 -15.76 4.29
C LEU A 90 0.76 -15.25 5.09
N LEU A 91 -0.32 -14.87 4.39
CA LEU A 91 -1.50 -14.34 5.04
C LEU A 91 -2.19 -15.38 5.92
N GLU A 92 -2.19 -16.65 5.49
CA GLU A 92 -2.65 -17.77 6.30
C GLU A 92 -1.82 -17.92 7.58
N HIS A 93 -0.49 -17.87 7.48
CA HIS A 93 0.41 -17.94 8.63
C HIS A 93 0.17 -16.78 9.63
N ILE A 94 0.07 -15.54 9.14
CA ILE A 94 -0.27 -14.36 9.98
C ILE A 94 -1.60 -14.57 10.69
N THR A 95 -2.61 -15.07 9.96
CA THR A 95 -3.95 -15.33 10.52
C THR A 95 -3.92 -16.43 11.58
N ARG A 96 -3.13 -17.51 11.38
CA ARG A 96 -2.95 -18.60 12.35
C ARG A 96 -2.26 -18.15 13.64
N ARG A 97 -1.37 -17.14 13.57
CA ARG A 97 -0.78 -16.49 14.76
C ARG A 97 -1.79 -15.60 15.52
N GLY A 98 -2.96 -15.34 14.94
CA GLY A 98 -3.98 -14.43 15.51
C GLY A 98 -3.74 -12.96 15.15
N ASP A 99 -2.77 -12.67 14.30
CA ASP A 99 -2.43 -11.31 13.86
C ASP A 99 -3.28 -10.88 12.66
N LYS A 100 -3.32 -9.56 12.44
CA LYS A 100 -3.94 -8.94 11.25
C LYS A 100 -2.90 -8.08 10.54
N ALA A 101 -2.91 -8.10 9.22
CA ALA A 101 -2.00 -7.29 8.41
C ALA A 101 -2.76 -6.28 7.55
N THR A 102 -2.30 -5.03 7.59
CA THR A 102 -2.62 -4.01 6.58
C THR A 102 -1.76 -4.22 5.34
N LEU A 103 -2.14 -3.62 4.20
CA LEU A 103 -1.35 -3.68 2.95
C LEU A 103 0.16 -3.40 3.14
N PRO A 104 0.59 -2.29 3.77
CA PRO A 104 2.01 -2.02 3.95
C PRO A 104 2.68 -2.99 4.92
N GLN A 105 1.96 -3.49 5.94
CA GLN A 105 2.50 -4.50 6.86
C GLN A 105 2.72 -5.84 6.14
N LEU A 106 1.77 -6.27 5.31
CA LEU A 106 1.88 -7.49 4.52
C LEU A 106 3.06 -7.42 3.55
N VAL A 107 3.22 -6.31 2.84
CA VAL A 107 4.37 -6.10 1.93
C VAL A 107 5.69 -6.05 2.71
N LYS A 108 5.71 -5.42 3.88
CA LYS A 108 6.90 -5.37 4.74
C LYS A 108 7.32 -6.77 5.19
N GLU A 109 6.37 -7.59 5.63
CA GLU A 109 6.66 -8.97 6.06
C GLU A 109 7.04 -9.85 4.86
N TRP A 110 6.39 -9.69 3.72
CA TRP A 110 6.74 -10.42 2.51
C TRP A 110 8.16 -10.12 2.00
N ARG A 111 8.62 -8.88 2.13
CA ARG A 111 9.98 -8.45 1.74
C ARG A 111 11.00 -8.59 2.87
N SER A 112 10.60 -9.04 4.06
CA SER A 112 11.50 -9.19 5.19
C SER A 112 12.43 -10.38 4.99
N LYS A 113 13.69 -10.23 5.42
CA LYS A 113 14.68 -11.33 5.45
C LYS A 113 14.44 -12.29 6.61
N THR A 114 13.64 -11.88 7.59
CA THR A 114 13.38 -12.62 8.84
C THR A 114 12.10 -13.44 8.77
N THR A 115 11.48 -13.54 7.59
CA THR A 115 10.21 -14.26 7.45
C THR A 115 10.41 -15.75 7.70
N GLU A 116 9.56 -16.32 8.55
CA GLU A 116 9.69 -17.71 9.03
C GLU A 116 9.37 -18.73 7.93
N LEU A 117 8.60 -18.35 6.92
CA LEU A 117 8.15 -19.21 5.83
C LEU A 117 9.24 -19.49 4.79
N ASP A 118 9.59 -20.76 4.63
CA ASP A 118 10.64 -21.20 3.70
C ASP A 118 10.27 -20.93 2.23
N CYS A 119 8.98 -21.01 1.86
CA CYS A 119 8.53 -20.69 0.50
C CYS A 119 8.85 -19.25 0.06
N ILE A 120 8.98 -18.31 1.01
CA ILE A 120 9.35 -16.91 0.73
C ILE A 120 10.87 -16.75 0.68
N LYS A 121 11.61 -17.55 1.47
CA LYS A 121 13.08 -17.57 1.41
C LYS A 121 13.58 -18.15 0.08
N GLU A 122 12.92 -19.20 -0.40
CA GLU A 122 13.20 -19.83 -1.71
C GLU A 122 12.90 -18.87 -2.86
N TYR A 123 11.77 -18.15 -2.79
CA TYR A 123 11.36 -17.21 -3.83
C TYR A 123 11.10 -15.79 -3.28
N PRO A 124 12.18 -15.02 -3.02
CA PRO A 124 12.06 -13.71 -2.39
C PRO A 124 11.59 -12.65 -3.39
N PRO A 125 10.59 -11.81 -3.04
CA PRO A 125 10.05 -10.80 -3.95
C PRO A 125 11.07 -9.73 -4.34
N GLY A 126 12.12 -9.52 -3.52
CA GLY A 126 13.11 -8.47 -3.76
C GLY A 126 13.98 -8.67 -5.00
N LYS A 127 14.05 -9.88 -5.56
CA LYS A 127 14.82 -10.16 -6.79
C LYS A 127 14.06 -9.69 -8.03
N ASP A 128 12.75 -9.91 -8.07
CA ASP A 128 11.93 -9.72 -9.28
C ASP A 128 11.05 -8.46 -9.24
N LEU A 129 10.71 -7.99 -8.03
CA LEU A 129 9.73 -6.94 -7.78
C LEU A 129 10.27 -5.84 -6.86
N SER A 130 10.05 -4.59 -7.27
CA SER A 130 10.23 -3.40 -6.43
C SER A 130 9.19 -3.34 -5.30
N ALA A 131 9.37 -2.44 -4.34
CA ALA A 131 8.41 -2.28 -3.24
C ALA A 131 7.02 -1.87 -3.74
N GLU A 132 6.94 -0.96 -4.71
CA GLU A 132 5.67 -0.54 -5.31
C GLU A 132 5.05 -1.67 -6.15
N GLU A 133 5.88 -2.42 -6.89
CA GLU A 133 5.40 -3.60 -7.64
C GLU A 133 4.81 -4.65 -6.69
N CYS A 134 5.38 -4.83 -5.48
CA CYS A 134 4.81 -5.71 -4.47
C CYS A 134 3.44 -5.22 -3.97
N GLU A 135 3.26 -3.92 -3.77
CA GLU A 135 1.97 -3.34 -3.40
C GLU A 135 0.93 -3.56 -4.52
N ARG A 136 1.33 -3.39 -5.79
CA ARG A 136 0.47 -3.67 -6.95
C ARG A 136 0.03 -5.13 -7.02
N VAL A 137 0.92 -6.07 -6.71
CA VAL A 137 0.58 -7.49 -6.62
C VAL A 137 -0.54 -7.70 -5.59
N VAL A 138 -0.41 -7.14 -4.39
CA VAL A 138 -1.43 -7.27 -3.34
C VAL A 138 -2.77 -6.68 -3.78
N ILE A 139 -2.78 -5.53 -4.46
CA ILE A 139 -4.01 -4.93 -5.02
C ILE A 139 -4.61 -5.82 -6.12
N CYS A 140 -3.80 -6.41 -6.99
CA CYS A 140 -4.28 -7.35 -8.01
C CYS A 140 -5.03 -8.52 -7.36
N LEU A 141 -4.50 -9.08 -6.27
CA LEU A 141 -5.17 -10.16 -5.54
C LEU A 141 -6.49 -9.72 -4.88
N LEU A 142 -6.63 -8.44 -4.49
CA LEU A 142 -7.91 -7.91 -4.01
C LEU A 142 -8.93 -7.79 -5.15
N VAL A 143 -8.50 -7.34 -6.33
CA VAL A 143 -9.35 -7.18 -7.51
C VAL A 143 -9.86 -8.52 -8.05
N GLU A 144 -9.04 -9.57 -7.96
CA GLU A 144 -9.36 -10.95 -8.36
C GLU A 144 -10.09 -11.75 -7.26
N GLU A 145 -10.50 -11.11 -6.15
CA GLU A 145 -11.19 -11.73 -5.01
C GLU A 145 -10.43 -12.90 -4.36
N ILE A 146 -9.12 -12.99 -4.62
CA ILE A 146 -8.20 -13.91 -3.95
C ILE A 146 -7.96 -13.41 -2.52
N PHE A 147 -7.82 -12.10 -2.37
CA PHE A 147 -7.87 -11.41 -1.09
C PHE A 147 -9.18 -10.66 -0.95
N ALA A 148 -9.59 -10.46 0.29
CA ALA A 148 -10.73 -9.63 0.61
C ALA A 148 -10.35 -8.56 1.65
N PRO A 149 -10.83 -7.32 1.50
CA PRO A 149 -10.65 -6.31 2.52
C PRO A 149 -11.54 -6.64 3.74
N LYS A 150 -11.05 -6.32 4.93
CA LYS A 150 -11.80 -6.31 6.19
C LYS A 150 -11.62 -4.96 6.85
N VAL A 151 -12.64 -4.12 6.74
CA VAL A 151 -12.63 -2.79 7.34
C VAL A 151 -13.00 -2.91 8.82
N HIS A 152 -12.22 -2.26 9.66
CA HIS A 152 -12.44 -2.15 11.09
C HIS A 152 -12.60 -0.68 11.44
N TYR A 153 -13.82 -0.31 11.83
CA TYR A 153 -14.15 1.04 12.26
C TYR A 153 -13.68 1.24 13.69
N ASN A 154 -12.85 2.26 13.92
CA ASN A 154 -12.57 2.77 15.25
C ASN A 154 -13.21 4.16 15.40
N ALA A 155 -13.14 4.75 16.60
CA ALA A 155 -13.82 6.00 16.91
C ALA A 155 -13.39 7.21 16.04
N TYR A 156 -12.22 7.15 15.40
CA TYR A 156 -11.61 8.28 14.69
C TYR A 156 -11.21 7.97 13.24
N SER A 157 -11.22 6.70 12.83
CA SER A 157 -10.72 6.25 11.53
C SER A 157 -11.16 4.81 11.21
N SER A 158 -11.10 4.48 9.93
CA SER A 158 -11.31 3.11 9.44
C SER A 158 -9.97 2.48 9.09
N ALA A 159 -9.65 1.34 9.71
CA ALA A 159 -8.46 0.56 9.38
C ALA A 159 -8.84 -0.58 8.43
N VAL A 160 -8.13 -0.70 7.30
CA VAL A 160 -8.38 -1.77 6.31
C VAL A 160 -7.32 -2.86 6.47
N TYR A 161 -7.75 -4.02 6.93
CA TYR A 161 -6.95 -5.23 7.00
C TYR A 161 -7.23 -6.13 5.80
N ILE A 162 -6.28 -6.99 5.46
CA ILE A 162 -6.42 -7.96 4.38
C ILE A 162 -6.70 -9.33 4.98
N LYS A 163 -7.68 -10.05 4.41
CA LYS A 163 -7.98 -11.46 4.73
C LYS A 163 -7.95 -12.30 3.45
N LEU A 164 -7.87 -13.63 3.62
CA LEU A 164 -8.06 -14.55 2.51
C LEU A 164 -9.49 -14.42 1.96
N GLY A 165 -9.59 -14.32 0.64
CA GLY A 165 -10.84 -14.25 -0.11
C GLY A 165 -11.34 -15.64 -0.53
N ALA A 166 -12.44 -15.67 -1.29
CA ALA A 166 -13.09 -16.91 -1.72
C ALA A 166 -12.19 -17.74 -2.65
N SER A 167 -11.41 -17.06 -3.50
CA SER A 167 -10.55 -17.70 -4.50
C SER A 167 -9.18 -18.14 -3.96
N ALA A 168 -8.84 -17.78 -2.72
CA ALA A 168 -7.53 -18.09 -2.14
C ALA A 168 -7.22 -19.59 -2.09
N ASN A 169 -8.19 -20.39 -1.63
CA ASN A 169 -8.00 -21.84 -1.47
C ASN A 169 -7.74 -22.52 -2.81
N ARG A 170 -8.40 -22.05 -3.88
CA ARG A 170 -8.18 -22.56 -5.25
C ARG A 170 -6.75 -22.29 -5.72
N LEU A 171 -6.23 -21.09 -5.47
CA LEU A 171 -4.85 -20.74 -5.85
C LEU A 171 -3.81 -21.53 -5.05
N MET A 172 -4.06 -21.76 -3.75
CA MET A 172 -3.18 -22.54 -2.89
C MET A 172 -3.15 -24.03 -3.28
N ALA A 173 -4.29 -24.59 -3.67
CA ALA A 173 -4.38 -25.99 -4.11
C ALA A 173 -3.83 -26.24 -5.53
N SER A 174 -3.67 -25.18 -6.33
CA SER A 174 -3.25 -25.32 -7.72
C SER A 174 -1.74 -25.63 -7.81
N PRO A 175 -1.34 -26.70 -8.55
CA PRO A 175 0.07 -27.04 -8.73
C PRO A 175 0.80 -26.07 -9.65
N LYS A 176 0.07 -25.37 -10.53
CA LYS A 176 0.57 -24.29 -11.39
C LYS A 176 -0.30 -23.04 -11.20
N PRO A 177 -0.06 -22.24 -10.14
CA PRO A 177 -0.77 -20.98 -9.98
C PRO A 177 -0.35 -20.03 -11.11
N SER A 178 -1.32 -19.42 -11.79
CA SER A 178 -1.05 -18.38 -12.79
C SER A 178 -1.96 -17.19 -12.50
N VAL A 179 -1.34 -16.03 -12.35
CA VAL A 179 -2.02 -14.74 -12.18
C VAL A 179 -1.22 -13.76 -12.99
N LYS A 180 -1.83 -13.16 -14.01
CA LYS A 180 -1.10 -12.23 -14.88
C LYS A 180 -1.28 -10.81 -14.37
N LEU A 181 -0.17 -10.07 -14.30
CA LEU A 181 -0.18 -8.66 -13.93
C LEU A 181 0.74 -7.87 -14.85
N ARG A 182 0.27 -6.69 -15.27
CA ARG A 182 1.05 -5.76 -16.07
C ARG A 182 1.86 -4.84 -15.19
N PHE A 183 3.10 -4.61 -15.59
CA PHE A 183 4.03 -3.70 -14.94
C PHE A 183 4.54 -2.68 -15.94
N PRO A 184 4.95 -1.48 -15.51
CA PRO A 184 5.59 -0.53 -16.40
C PRO A 184 6.94 -1.09 -16.86
N LYS A 185 7.25 -0.93 -18.14
CA LYS A 185 8.57 -1.28 -18.69
C LYS A 185 9.61 -0.44 -17.96
N LYS A 186 10.61 -1.12 -17.38
CA LYS A 186 11.79 -0.44 -16.86
C LYS A 186 12.56 0.07 -18.07
N GLU A 187 12.57 1.39 -18.29
CA GLU A 187 13.46 1.96 -19.30
C GLU A 187 14.88 1.52 -18.98
N PRO A 188 15.67 1.06 -19.97
CA PRO A 188 17.07 0.78 -19.75
C PRO A 188 17.70 2.08 -19.26
N LYS A 189 18.29 2.05 -18.07
CA LYS A 189 19.09 3.16 -17.56
C LYS A 189 20.17 3.42 -18.61
N THR A 190 19.99 4.45 -19.43
CA THR A 190 21.09 4.98 -20.24
C THR A 190 22.22 5.26 -19.25
N PRO A 191 23.44 4.74 -19.48
CA PRO A 191 24.55 5.03 -18.58
C PRO A 191 24.69 6.54 -18.52
N SER A 192 24.47 7.12 -17.33
CA SER A 192 24.63 8.55 -17.15
C SER A 192 26.05 8.89 -17.58
N ALA A 193 26.17 9.67 -18.65
CA ALA A 193 27.46 10.16 -19.10
C ALA A 193 28.15 10.80 -17.90
N SER A 194 29.28 10.20 -17.55
CA SER A 194 30.27 10.69 -16.60
C SER A 194 30.38 12.22 -16.68
N SER A 195 30.42 12.85 -15.51
CA SER A 195 30.66 14.28 -15.35
C SER A 195 31.90 14.72 -16.13
N ARG A 196 31.72 15.24 -17.34
CA ARG A 196 32.69 16.12 -17.96
C ARG A 196 32.39 17.53 -17.47
N LYS A 197 33.26 18.00 -16.58
CA LYS A 197 33.46 19.42 -16.33
C LYS A 197 33.64 20.11 -17.69
N THR A 198 32.68 20.94 -18.10
CA THR A 198 32.91 21.96 -19.11
C THR A 198 32.55 23.31 -18.50
N SER A 199 33.59 24.13 -18.41
CA SER A 199 33.59 25.53 -18.07
C SER A 199 32.75 26.36 -19.04
N SER A 200 32.05 27.35 -18.47
CA SER A 200 31.77 28.66 -19.06
C SER A 200 31.09 28.72 -20.44
N ALA A 201 29.81 29.09 -20.46
CA ALA A 201 29.35 30.28 -21.19
C ALA A 201 27.90 30.60 -20.83
N ARG A 202 27.69 31.81 -20.30
CA ARG A 202 26.38 32.43 -20.09
C ARG A 202 25.68 32.62 -21.44
N LYS A 203 24.40 32.28 -21.54
CA LYS A 203 23.47 33.02 -22.40
C LYS A 203 22.06 33.03 -21.80
N ALA A 204 21.50 34.22 -21.82
CA ALA A 204 20.40 34.69 -20.99
C ALA A 204 19.03 34.09 -21.34
N ILE A 205 18.25 33.87 -20.29
CA ILE A 205 16.80 33.69 -20.32
C ILE A 205 16.16 35.08 -20.51
N SER A 206 15.35 35.23 -21.56
CA SER A 206 14.41 36.35 -21.69
C SER A 206 13.15 36.03 -20.89
N GLN A 207 12.75 36.98 -20.06
CA GLN A 207 11.57 36.96 -19.21
C GLN A 207 10.27 36.90 -20.02
N ALA A 208 9.31 36.13 -19.51
CA ALA A 208 7.89 36.48 -19.53
C ALA A 208 7.28 35.93 -18.23
N GLU A 209 7.20 36.87 -17.30
CA GLU A 209 6.40 37.07 -16.08
C GLU A 209 5.11 36.22 -15.90
N ASP A 210 4.70 36.11 -14.62
CA ASP A 210 3.46 35.55 -14.03
C ASP A 210 3.48 34.04 -13.72
N GLY A 211 3.51 33.55 -12.48
CA GLY A 211 3.39 34.17 -11.16
C GLY A 211 3.09 33.06 -10.14
N TRP A 212 3.51 33.30 -8.89
CA TRP A 212 3.20 32.58 -7.63
C TRP A 212 4.27 31.65 -7.03
N LEU A 213 4.55 31.96 -5.75
CA LEU A 213 5.37 31.28 -4.73
C LEU A 213 6.79 31.83 -4.53
N SER A 214 6.86 33.13 -4.26
CA SER A 214 7.90 33.69 -3.38
C SER A 214 7.75 33.11 -1.96
N SER A 215 8.51 32.07 -1.63
CA SER A 215 8.82 31.74 -0.25
C SER A 215 10.20 32.27 0.11
N ASN A 216 10.12 33.39 0.82
CA ASN A 216 11.17 34.13 1.48
C ASN A 216 12.06 33.20 2.34
N ARG A 217 13.28 32.88 1.88
CA ARG A 217 14.34 32.37 2.76
C ARG A 217 15.46 33.40 2.82
N ARG A 218 15.23 34.42 3.66
CA ARG A 218 16.31 35.24 4.22
C ARG A 218 17.29 34.30 4.92
N ARG A 219 18.50 34.17 4.37
CA ARG A 219 19.68 33.79 5.14
C ARG A 219 20.76 34.80 4.81
N SER A 220 20.76 35.86 5.62
CA SER A 220 21.85 36.83 5.74
C SER A 220 23.15 36.09 6.03
N GLY A 221 24.20 36.55 5.37
CA GLY A 221 25.50 35.89 5.31
C GLY A 221 26.46 36.24 6.44
N ALA A 222 27.71 35.88 6.13
CA ALA A 222 28.97 36.17 6.82
C ALA A 222 29.17 35.44 8.16
N SER A 223 30.36 34.99 8.54
CA SER A 223 31.65 34.68 7.92
C SER A 223 32.53 34.19 9.07
N ASN A 224 33.45 33.26 8.78
CA ASN A 224 34.68 32.88 9.49
C ASN A 224 34.98 33.45 10.90
N GLY A 225 35.44 32.57 11.79
CA GLY A 225 36.21 33.00 12.96
C GLY A 225 36.47 31.92 14.00
N SER A 226 37.67 31.37 13.92
CA SER A 226 38.37 30.44 14.81
C SER A 226 38.22 30.56 16.33
N SER A 227 38.46 29.41 16.97
CA SER A 227 39.26 29.17 18.20
C SER A 227 38.58 29.15 19.58
N ALA A 228 38.81 28.00 20.21
CA ALA A 228 39.29 27.80 21.58
C ALA A 228 38.29 27.71 22.75
N THR A 229 38.66 26.74 23.60
CA THR A 229 38.44 26.62 25.06
C THR A 229 37.07 26.19 25.58
N ALA A 230 37.02 24.93 26.04
CA ALA A 230 36.31 24.57 27.27
C ALA A 230 37.05 25.19 28.47
N PRO A 231 36.38 25.46 29.61
CA PRO A 231 36.28 24.39 30.61
C PRO A 231 34.96 24.34 31.41
N SER A 232 34.82 23.17 32.04
CA SER A 232 33.94 22.72 33.13
C SER A 232 33.28 23.77 34.06
N ALA A 233 32.06 23.47 34.52
CA ALA A 233 31.77 23.36 35.96
C ALA A 233 30.45 22.62 36.25
N LYS A 234 30.56 21.70 37.21
CA LYS A 234 29.56 20.95 37.98
C LYS A 234 28.30 21.77 38.36
N ARG A 235 27.15 21.08 38.44
CA ARG A 235 26.50 20.79 39.74
C ARG A 235 25.50 19.62 39.65
N LYS A 236 25.56 18.81 40.70
CA LYS A 236 24.89 17.54 40.97
C LYS A 236 23.98 17.78 42.18
N SER A 237 22.74 17.30 42.15
CA SER A 237 21.97 16.73 43.28
C SER A 237 20.53 16.49 42.78
N THR A 238 19.98 15.27 42.67
CA THR A 238 19.63 14.24 43.69
C THR A 238 18.80 14.81 44.83
N SER A 239 17.49 14.59 44.83
CA SER A 239 16.77 13.53 45.58
C SER A 239 15.57 14.25 46.23
N SER A 240 14.39 13.72 46.52
CA SER A 240 13.98 12.44 47.11
C SER A 240 12.43 12.46 47.04
N SER A 241 11.76 11.45 46.50
CA SER A 241 11.25 10.26 47.20
C SER A 241 10.41 10.51 48.46
N LYS A 242 9.14 10.09 48.40
CA LYS A 242 8.33 9.38 49.42
C LYS A 242 6.85 9.63 49.09
N SER A 243 5.91 8.73 49.28
CA SER A 243 5.83 7.30 49.58
C SER A 243 4.32 7.03 49.74
N ARG A 244 3.88 5.79 49.60
CA ARG A 244 3.24 5.01 50.68
C ARG A 244 2.24 3.98 50.13
N ALA A 245 2.44 2.77 50.65
CA ALA A 245 1.80 1.52 50.30
C ALA A 245 0.51 1.25 51.10
N SER A 246 -0.04 0.05 50.87
CA SER A 246 -1.04 -0.75 51.63
C SER A 246 -2.43 -0.80 50.95
N LYS A 247 -3.16 -1.92 50.88
CA LYS A 247 -3.12 -3.20 51.60
C LYS A 247 -4.00 -4.24 50.86
N LYS A 248 -3.69 -5.53 51.05
CA LYS A 248 -4.48 -6.74 50.74
C LYS A 248 -5.94 -6.66 51.23
N SER A 249 -6.86 -7.30 50.50
CA SER A 249 -7.87 -8.18 51.14
C SER A 249 -8.30 -9.31 50.21
N THR A 250 -8.34 -10.52 50.79
CA THR A 250 -8.90 -11.77 50.29
C THR A 250 -10.20 -12.00 51.05
N THR A 251 -11.33 -12.30 50.40
CA THR A 251 -12.34 -13.21 50.99
C THR A 251 -13.27 -13.79 49.92
N SER A 252 -13.32 -15.11 49.91
CA SER A 252 -14.27 -15.98 49.24
C SER A 252 -15.69 -15.83 49.82
N LYS A 253 -16.74 -15.94 48.99
CA LYS A 253 -18.04 -16.44 49.44
C LYS A 253 -18.69 -17.33 48.39
N LYS A 254 -19.13 -18.48 48.89
CA LYS A 254 -19.67 -19.67 48.24
C LYS A 254 -21.14 -19.72 48.61
N THR A 255 -22.06 -19.88 47.65
CA THR A 255 -23.45 -20.36 47.86
C THR A 255 -24.02 -20.74 46.49
N VAL A 256 -24.12 -22.02 46.13
CA VAL A 256 -25.23 -22.99 46.41
C VAL A 256 -26.38 -22.87 45.38
N THR A 257 -26.35 -23.84 44.46
CA THR A 257 -27.45 -24.70 43.96
C THR A 257 -28.91 -24.21 44.05
N LYS A 258 -29.62 -24.22 42.91
CA LYS A 258 -30.93 -24.91 42.81
C LYS A 258 -31.27 -25.34 41.38
N ARG A 259 -31.42 -26.65 41.22
CA ARG A 259 -32.15 -27.33 40.14
C ARG A 259 -33.63 -26.93 40.19
N LYS A 260 -34.30 -26.82 39.04
CA LYS A 260 -35.65 -27.38 38.87
C LYS A 260 -35.89 -27.76 37.42
N ALA A 261 -36.23 -29.04 37.24
CA ALA A 261 -36.77 -29.64 36.04
C ALA A 261 -38.28 -29.36 35.90
N THR A 262 -38.89 -29.94 34.86
CA THR A 262 -40.33 -30.09 34.55
C THR A 262 -41.00 -28.85 33.94
N SER A 263 -41.86 -28.92 32.91
CA SER A 263 -42.41 -30.05 32.14
C SER A 263 -43.14 -29.47 30.89
N THR A 264 -43.27 -30.32 29.88
CA THR A 264 -44.38 -30.42 28.90
C THR A 264 -45.49 -29.36 28.93
N GLY A 265 -45.71 -28.79 27.75
CA GLY A 265 -46.95 -28.23 27.23
C GLY A 265 -46.85 -28.24 25.72
#